data_AF-A0A0S8AXE3-F1
#
_entry.id   AF-A0A0S8AXE3-F1
#
_cell.length_a   1.000
_cell.length_b   1.000
_cell.length_c   1.000
_cell.angle_alpha   90.00
_cell.angle_beta   90.00
_cell.angle_gamma   90.00
#
_symmetry.space_group_name_H-M   'P 1'
#
loop_
_entity.id
_entity.type
_entity.pdbx_description
1 polymer ?
#
loop_
_entity_poly.entity_id
_entity_poly.type
_entity_poly.pdbx_seq_one_letter_code
_entity_poly.pdbx_strand_id
1 'polypeptide(L)'
;MRRLTIATVTTLALSACSRTGTIEGDVYVATQDGDVRRGTGARVYLVPEHADQRLWATLDTLCTQARYWQQSSTASRREAIETAKRFWENQADSLAREAEGLPPAERTQTLRYSEQLLVDAYDREERERLALRNLPMASRAATNWLRRTLQLSYAEASVDSTKSDIDAHYVLSDVPRGSYALFALPATRITTDGEDILGWRASVEVSDRIRQQQLDNDAKLMFTVMCHDRGKTLPVPESD
;
A
#
# COMPACT_ATOMS: atom_id res chain seq x y z
N MET A 1 -48.39 53.15 31.04
CA MET A 1 -48.62 51.70 31.14
C MET A 1 -48.34 51.06 29.79
N ARG A 2 -47.17 50.44 29.60
CA ARG A 2 -46.79 49.75 28.35
C ARG A 2 -47.03 48.25 28.52
N ARG A 3 -47.86 47.66 27.66
CA ARG A 3 -48.14 46.21 27.63
C ARG A 3 -47.02 45.52 26.86
N LEU A 4 -46.36 44.57 27.53
CA LEU A 4 -45.32 43.72 26.95
C LEU A 4 -46.01 42.46 26.41
N THR A 5 -46.02 42.27 25.09
CA THR A 5 -46.54 41.08 24.43
C THR A 5 -45.39 40.09 24.29
N ILE A 6 -45.36 39.05 25.12
CA ILE A 6 -44.38 37.97 25.02
C ILE A 6 -44.88 37.00 23.96
N ALA A 7 -44.22 36.99 22.80
CA ALA A 7 -44.44 35.98 21.77
C ALA A 7 -43.67 34.72 22.14
N THR A 8 -44.38 33.67 22.51
CA THR A 8 -43.84 32.35 22.77
C THR A 8 -43.40 31.72 21.44
N VAL A 9 -42.10 31.67 21.20
CA VAL A 9 -41.52 30.93 20.06
C VAL A 9 -41.48 29.46 20.43
N THR A 10 -42.47 28.70 19.98
CA THR A 10 -42.52 27.25 20.14
C THR A 10 -41.51 26.62 19.19
N THR A 11 -40.34 26.25 19.69
CA THR A 11 -39.31 25.51 18.95
C THR A 11 -39.82 24.07 18.77
N LEU A 12 -40.31 23.75 17.56
CA LEU A 12 -40.66 22.38 17.16
C LEU A 12 -39.37 21.55 17.07
N ALA A 13 -39.06 20.83 18.14
CA ALA A 13 -38.07 19.76 18.13
C ALA A 13 -38.63 18.59 17.30
N LEU A 14 -38.35 18.61 16.00
CA LEU A 14 -38.49 17.45 15.13
C LEU A 14 -37.48 16.39 15.59
N SER A 15 -37.89 15.53 16.53
CA SER A 15 -37.26 14.24 16.75
C SER A 15 -37.52 13.36 15.53
N ALA A 16 -36.78 13.62 14.45
CA ALA A 16 -36.66 12.65 13.38
C ALA A 16 -35.98 11.43 14.01
N CYS A 17 -36.73 10.36 14.23
CA CYS A 17 -36.16 9.04 14.47
C CYS A 17 -35.35 8.67 13.22
N SER A 18 -34.12 9.14 13.13
CA SER A 18 -33.17 8.68 12.13
C SER A 18 -32.98 7.20 12.41
N ARG A 19 -33.62 6.36 11.61
CA ARG A 19 -33.50 4.92 11.74
C ARG A 19 -32.07 4.56 11.35
N THR A 20 -31.25 4.25 12.35
CA THR A 20 -29.86 3.81 12.19
C THR A 20 -29.77 2.29 12.22
N GLY A 21 -28.68 1.75 11.69
CA GLY A 21 -28.33 0.34 11.74
C GLY A 21 -26.98 0.11 12.42
N THR A 22 -26.62 -1.15 12.59
CA THR A 22 -25.32 -1.59 13.11
C THR A 22 -24.63 -2.45 12.07
N ILE A 23 -23.34 -2.25 11.88
CA ILE A 23 -22.49 -3.09 11.03
C ILE A 23 -21.43 -3.72 11.93
N GLU A 24 -21.28 -5.03 11.82
CA GLU A 24 -20.26 -5.77 12.57
C GLU A 24 -19.66 -6.90 11.75
N GLY A 25 -18.49 -7.37 12.14
CA GLY A 25 -17.82 -8.49 11.49
C GLY A 25 -16.39 -8.64 11.94
N ASP A 26 -15.65 -9.51 11.27
CA ASP A 26 -14.27 -9.81 11.59
C ASP A 26 -13.36 -9.46 10.41
N VAL A 27 -12.12 -9.10 10.72
CA VAL A 27 -11.09 -8.80 9.73
C VAL A 27 -10.03 -9.88 9.77
N TYR A 28 -9.87 -10.63 8.69
CA TYR A 28 -8.86 -11.70 8.63
C TYR A 28 -8.38 -11.99 7.21
N VAL A 29 -7.30 -12.73 7.10
CA VAL A 29 -6.83 -13.31 5.84
C VAL A 29 -6.38 -14.76 6.10
N ALA A 30 -6.88 -15.69 5.31
CA ALA A 30 -6.40 -17.07 5.26
C ALA A 30 -5.31 -17.21 4.20
N THR A 31 -4.19 -17.82 4.56
CA THR A 31 -3.08 -18.12 3.65
C THR A 31 -3.35 -19.42 2.88
N GLN A 32 -2.59 -19.67 1.81
CA GLN A 32 -2.70 -20.92 1.05
C GLN A 32 -2.39 -22.16 1.89
N ASP A 33 -1.55 -22.01 2.91
CA ASP A 33 -1.18 -23.08 3.84
C ASP A 33 -2.25 -23.35 4.92
N GLY A 34 -3.36 -22.59 4.90
CA GLY A 34 -4.46 -22.71 5.86
C GLY A 34 -4.28 -21.88 7.13
N ASP A 35 -3.15 -21.19 7.32
CA ASP A 35 -2.96 -20.28 8.45
C ASP A 35 -3.89 -19.07 8.33
N VAL A 36 -4.55 -18.70 9.43
CA VAL A 36 -5.40 -17.50 9.51
C VAL A 36 -4.65 -16.39 10.23
N ARG A 37 -4.44 -15.27 9.54
CA ARG A 37 -3.92 -14.04 10.12
C ARG A 37 -5.06 -13.07 10.39
N ARG A 38 -5.29 -12.81 11.67
CA ARG A 38 -6.31 -11.87 12.13
C ARG A 38 -5.83 -10.43 12.00
N GLY A 39 -6.72 -9.55 11.56
CA GLY A 39 -6.50 -8.11 11.46
C GLY A 39 -6.67 -7.41 12.81
N THR A 40 -6.09 -7.94 13.89
CA THR A 40 -6.19 -7.38 15.24
C THR A 40 -5.71 -5.93 15.26
N GLY A 41 -6.53 -5.04 15.81
CA GLY A 41 -6.24 -3.61 15.87
C GLY A 41 -6.31 -2.87 14.53
N ALA A 42 -6.73 -3.51 13.45
CA ALA A 42 -7.00 -2.86 12.18
C ALA A 42 -7.98 -1.70 12.36
N ARG A 43 -7.77 -0.61 11.63
CA ARG A 43 -8.74 0.50 11.59
C ARG A 43 -9.72 0.27 10.46
N VAL A 44 -11.00 0.21 10.79
CA VAL A 44 -12.09 0.02 9.85
C VAL A 44 -12.78 1.36 9.64
N TYR A 45 -12.84 1.80 8.40
CA TYR A 45 -13.47 3.04 7.96
C TYR A 45 -14.77 2.73 7.25
N LEU A 46 -15.81 3.50 7.56
CA LEU A 46 -17.05 3.49 6.82
C LEU A 46 -17.11 4.73 5.93
N VAL A 47 -17.10 4.54 4.62
CA VAL A 47 -17.06 5.62 3.64
C VAL A 47 -18.32 5.57 2.78
N PRO A 48 -19.00 6.70 2.51
CA PRO A 48 -20.10 6.73 1.56
C PRO A 48 -19.66 6.22 0.18
N GLU A 49 -20.49 5.42 -0.49
CA GLU A 49 -20.08 4.74 -1.73
C GLU A 49 -19.52 5.69 -2.81
N HIS A 50 -20.15 6.85 -3.00
CA HIS A 50 -19.70 7.87 -3.96
C HIS A 50 -18.34 8.50 -3.59
N ALA A 51 -17.99 8.54 -2.31
CA ALA A 51 -16.68 9.01 -1.87
C ALA A 51 -15.63 7.91 -2.09
N ASP A 52 -15.96 6.65 -1.77
CA ASP A 52 -15.09 5.50 -2.04
C ASP A 52 -14.78 5.36 -3.54
N GLN A 53 -15.76 5.48 -4.43
CA GLN A 53 -15.55 5.46 -5.89
C GLN A 53 -14.54 6.53 -6.36
N ARG A 54 -14.57 7.74 -5.80
CA ARG A 54 -13.60 8.81 -6.10
C ARG A 54 -12.21 8.50 -5.57
N LEU A 55 -12.13 7.93 -4.36
CA LEU A 55 -10.87 7.46 -3.80
C LEU A 55 -10.24 6.38 -4.69
N TRP A 56 -11.04 5.42 -5.17
CA TRP A 56 -10.57 4.37 -6.08
C TRP A 56 -10.02 4.90 -7.41
N ALA A 57 -10.69 5.88 -8.02
CA ALA A 57 -10.17 6.53 -9.22
C ALA A 57 -8.81 7.21 -8.97
N THR A 58 -8.65 7.82 -7.79
CA THR A 58 -7.38 8.44 -7.37
C THR A 58 -6.32 7.37 -7.12
N LEU A 59 -6.68 6.24 -6.52
CA LEU A 59 -5.77 5.13 -6.26
C LEU A 59 -5.21 4.50 -7.54
N ASP A 60 -5.99 4.36 -8.62
CA ASP A 60 -5.44 3.89 -9.91
C ASP A 60 -4.35 4.83 -10.44
N THR A 61 -4.54 6.14 -10.27
CA THR A 61 -3.56 7.16 -10.65
C THR A 61 -2.29 7.03 -9.80
N LEU A 62 -2.43 6.86 -8.48
CA LEU A 62 -1.30 6.68 -7.56
C LEU A 62 -0.54 5.38 -7.82
N CYS A 63 -1.24 4.28 -8.14
CA CYS A 63 -0.63 3.02 -8.55
C CYS A 63 0.17 3.17 -9.85
N THR A 64 -0.34 3.95 -10.81
CA THR A 64 0.37 4.25 -12.06
C THR A 64 1.63 5.07 -11.80
N GLN A 65 1.56 6.07 -10.93
CA GLN A 65 2.73 6.85 -10.51
C GLN A 65 3.76 6.00 -9.75
N ALA A 66 3.31 5.14 -8.83
CA ALA A 66 4.19 4.24 -8.09
C ALA A 66 4.93 3.27 -9.02
N ARG A 67 4.25 2.72 -10.03
CA ARG A 67 4.88 1.89 -11.08
C ARG A 67 5.91 2.67 -11.89
N TYR A 68 5.55 3.87 -12.34
CA TYR A 68 6.49 4.73 -13.07
C TYR A 68 7.74 5.02 -12.23
N TRP A 69 7.57 5.34 -10.95
CA TRP A 69 8.67 5.58 -10.03
C TRP A 69 9.52 4.33 -9.79
N GLN A 70 8.91 3.15 -9.69
CA GLN A 70 9.63 1.88 -9.58
C GLN A 70 10.44 1.56 -10.85
N GLN A 71 9.87 1.81 -12.03
CA GLN A 71 10.57 1.60 -13.30
C GLN A 71 11.71 2.59 -13.50
N SER A 72 11.48 3.88 -13.22
CA SER A 72 12.50 4.92 -13.37
C SER A 72 13.65 4.72 -12.39
N SER A 73 13.38 4.39 -11.12
CA SER A 73 14.41 4.08 -10.13
C SER A 73 15.24 2.85 -10.52
N THR A 74 14.62 1.83 -11.11
CA THR A 74 15.33 0.65 -11.63
C THR A 74 16.20 1.02 -12.83
N ALA A 75 15.69 1.81 -13.77
CA ALA A 75 16.42 2.26 -14.95
C ALA A 75 17.63 3.13 -14.57
N SER A 76 17.43 4.16 -13.73
CA SER A 76 18.52 5.02 -13.25
C SER A 76 19.58 4.25 -12.47
N ARG A 77 19.19 3.23 -11.68
CA ARG A 77 20.16 2.38 -10.99
C ARG A 77 20.95 1.50 -11.96
N ARG A 78 20.32 0.93 -12.98
CA ARG A 78 21.04 0.18 -14.03
C ARG A 78 22.05 1.07 -14.75
N GLU A 79 21.64 2.28 -15.12
CA GLU A 79 22.55 3.26 -15.73
C GLU A 79 23.73 3.61 -14.82
N ALA A 80 23.48 3.79 -13.52
CA ALA A 80 24.53 4.05 -12.53
C ALA A 80 25.52 2.86 -12.40
N ILE A 81 25.02 1.62 -12.37
CA ILE A 81 25.86 0.41 -12.35
C ILE A 81 26.72 0.34 -13.61
N GLU A 82 26.13 0.56 -14.78
CA GLU A 82 26.84 0.46 -16.06
C GLU A 82 27.86 1.60 -16.25
N THR A 83 27.59 2.77 -15.65
CA THR A 83 28.54 3.88 -15.60
C THR A 83 29.70 3.59 -14.65
N ALA A 84 29.42 3.02 -13.47
CA ALA A 84 30.45 2.60 -12.53
C ALA A 84 31.34 1.50 -13.12
N LYS A 85 30.75 0.52 -13.81
CA LYS A 85 31.48 -0.53 -14.53
C LYS A 85 32.48 0.06 -15.53
N ARG A 86 32.01 0.92 -16.43
CA ARG A 86 32.86 1.58 -17.43
C ARG A 86 33.99 2.39 -16.79
N PHE A 87 33.71 3.05 -15.66
CA PHE A 87 34.74 3.77 -14.92
C PHE A 87 35.85 2.84 -14.43
N TRP A 88 35.51 1.69 -13.83
CA TRP A 88 36.49 0.73 -13.34
C TRP A 88 37.26 0.02 -14.46
N GLU A 89 36.59 -0.32 -15.56
CA GLU A 89 37.23 -0.88 -16.76
C GLU A 89 38.26 0.11 -17.34
N ASN A 90 37.89 1.38 -17.47
CA ASN A 90 38.82 2.41 -17.95
C ASN A 90 40.02 2.61 -17.00
N GLN A 91 39.82 2.50 -15.69
CA GLN A 91 40.91 2.55 -14.70
C GLN A 91 41.86 1.37 -14.82
N ALA A 92 41.32 0.15 -14.96
CA ALA A 92 42.12 -1.06 -15.16
C ALA A 92 42.94 -0.99 -16.46
N ASP A 93 42.32 -0.54 -17.55
CA ASP A 93 43.01 -0.33 -18.84
C ASP A 93 44.11 0.73 -18.75
N SER A 94 43.87 1.83 -18.02
CA SER A 94 44.89 2.86 -17.80
C SER A 94 46.11 2.29 -17.06
N LEU A 95 45.87 1.54 -15.98
CA LEU A 95 46.93 0.90 -15.20
C LEU A 95 47.70 -0.14 -16.02
N ALA A 96 47.00 -0.91 -16.86
CA ALA A 96 47.64 -1.89 -17.75
C ALA A 96 48.59 -1.20 -18.75
N ARG A 97 48.18 -0.06 -19.33
CA ARG A 97 49.04 0.75 -20.23
C ARG A 97 50.24 1.34 -19.49
N GLU A 98 50.05 1.84 -18.28
CA GLU A 98 51.16 2.34 -17.45
C GLU A 98 52.18 1.24 -17.13
N ALA A 99 51.71 0.01 -16.89
CA ALA A 99 52.56 -1.13 -16.57
C ALA A 99 53.53 -1.52 -17.70
N GLU A 100 53.23 -1.20 -18.96
CA GLU A 100 54.11 -1.45 -20.10
C GLU A 100 55.45 -0.71 -19.96
N GLY A 101 55.45 0.49 -19.35
CA GLY A 101 56.65 1.29 -19.11
C GLY A 101 57.47 0.88 -17.88
N LEU A 102 56.98 -0.04 -17.05
CA LEU A 102 57.57 -0.35 -15.74
C LEU A 102 58.61 -1.50 -15.78
N PRO A 103 59.55 -1.52 -14.82
CA PRO A 103 60.41 -2.67 -14.56
C PRO A 103 59.60 -3.96 -14.29
N PRO A 104 60.16 -5.17 -14.55
CA PRO A 104 59.39 -6.42 -14.51
C PRO A 104 58.65 -6.71 -13.19
N ALA A 105 59.27 -6.39 -12.05
CA ALA A 105 58.68 -6.62 -10.72
C ALA A 105 57.47 -5.68 -10.49
N GLU A 106 57.61 -4.40 -10.83
CA GLU A 106 56.57 -3.38 -10.69
C GLU A 106 55.44 -3.60 -11.71
N ARG A 107 55.77 -3.95 -12.96
CA ARG A 107 54.79 -4.35 -13.99
C ARG A 107 53.89 -5.48 -13.50
N THR A 108 54.48 -6.53 -12.94
CA THR A 108 53.73 -7.69 -12.42
C THR A 108 52.77 -7.28 -11.30
N GLN A 109 53.22 -6.41 -10.40
CA GLN A 109 52.39 -5.91 -9.30
C GLN A 109 51.22 -5.04 -9.82
N THR A 110 51.49 -4.13 -10.75
CA THR A 110 50.47 -3.24 -11.34
C THR A 110 49.42 -4.03 -12.12
N LEU A 111 49.83 -5.04 -12.90
CA LEU A 111 48.88 -5.90 -13.63
C LEU A 111 47.97 -6.68 -12.67
N ARG A 112 48.51 -7.31 -11.62
CA ARG A 112 47.68 -7.99 -10.60
C ARG A 112 46.70 -7.03 -9.91
N TYR A 113 47.13 -5.80 -9.65
CA TYR A 113 46.25 -4.79 -9.06
C TYR A 113 45.12 -4.39 -10.03
N SER A 114 45.40 -4.21 -11.32
CA SER A 114 44.37 -3.94 -12.33
C SER A 114 43.36 -5.10 -12.48
N GLU A 115 43.84 -6.35 -12.43
CA GLU A 115 42.98 -7.53 -12.44
C GLU A 115 42.08 -7.58 -11.20
N GLN A 116 42.63 -7.29 -10.02
CA GLN A 116 41.85 -7.26 -8.78
C GLN A 116 40.75 -6.18 -8.83
N LEU A 117 41.04 -5.00 -9.39
CA LEU A 117 40.03 -3.95 -9.57
C LEU A 117 38.88 -4.40 -10.46
N LEU A 118 39.15 -5.16 -11.52
CA LEU A 118 38.10 -5.73 -12.37
C LEU A 118 37.26 -6.76 -11.60
N VAL A 119 37.89 -7.68 -10.88
CA VAL A 119 37.19 -8.68 -10.06
C VAL A 119 36.27 -8.00 -9.03
N ASP A 120 36.79 -7.01 -8.30
CA ASP A 120 36.02 -6.26 -7.31
C ASP A 120 34.85 -5.48 -7.93
N ALA A 121 35.04 -4.95 -9.15
CA ALA A 121 33.99 -4.27 -9.90
C ALA A 121 32.88 -5.23 -10.34
N TYR A 122 33.23 -6.42 -10.86
CA TYR A 122 32.28 -7.47 -11.22
C TYR A 122 31.49 -7.98 -10.01
N ASP A 123 32.17 -8.23 -8.88
CA ASP A 123 31.52 -8.67 -7.65
C ASP A 123 30.57 -7.60 -7.08
N ARG A 124 30.89 -6.31 -7.28
CA ARG A 124 29.99 -5.21 -6.91
C ARG A 124 28.79 -5.13 -7.86
N GLU A 125 29.00 -5.28 -9.17
CA GLU A 125 27.93 -5.34 -10.18
C GLU A 125 26.94 -6.46 -9.84
N GLU A 126 27.43 -7.67 -9.56
CA GLU A 126 26.56 -8.81 -9.28
C GLU A 126 25.80 -8.64 -7.96
N ARG A 127 26.45 -8.11 -6.91
CA ARG A 127 25.75 -7.78 -5.66
C ARG A 127 24.65 -6.75 -5.86
N GLU A 128 24.91 -5.70 -6.63
CA GLU A 128 23.91 -4.67 -6.96
C GLU A 128 22.82 -5.24 -7.88
N ARG A 129 23.14 -6.11 -8.84
CA ARG A 129 22.15 -6.83 -9.66
C ARG A 129 21.26 -7.72 -8.82
N LEU A 130 21.82 -8.47 -7.88
CA LEU A 130 21.05 -9.29 -6.95
C LEU A 130 20.19 -8.42 -6.04
N ALA A 131 20.71 -7.28 -5.58
CA ALA A 131 19.92 -6.29 -4.83
C ALA A 131 18.81 -5.63 -5.67
N LEU A 132 19.02 -5.47 -6.99
CA LEU A 132 18.01 -4.99 -7.94
C LEU A 132 16.93 -6.05 -8.25
N ARG A 133 17.31 -7.33 -8.36
CA ARG A 133 16.34 -8.43 -8.49
C ARG A 133 15.53 -8.58 -7.21
N ASN A 134 16.21 -8.49 -6.08
CA ASN A 134 15.62 -8.50 -4.75
C ASN A 134 15.44 -7.06 -4.28
N LEU A 135 14.62 -6.26 -4.95
CA LEU A 135 14.33 -4.87 -4.58
C LEU A 135 13.08 -4.71 -3.67
N PRO A 136 13.01 -5.26 -2.44
CA PRO A 136 12.00 -4.87 -1.48
C PRO A 136 12.06 -3.39 -1.13
N MET A 137 13.18 -2.67 -1.29
CA MET A 137 13.28 -1.30 -0.73
C MET A 137 12.50 -0.22 -1.49
N ALA A 138 12.56 -0.21 -2.83
CA ALA A 138 11.73 0.71 -3.63
C ALA A 138 10.25 0.33 -3.50
N SER A 139 9.94 -0.97 -3.52
CA SER A 139 8.59 -1.47 -3.23
C SER A 139 8.12 -1.05 -1.83
N ARG A 140 8.92 -1.21 -0.78
CA ARG A 140 8.56 -0.86 0.62
C ARG A 140 8.29 0.62 0.80
N ALA A 141 9.13 1.50 0.24
CA ALA A 141 8.91 2.93 0.33
C ALA A 141 7.59 3.32 -0.37
N ALA A 142 7.35 2.77 -1.57
CA ALA A 142 6.12 2.99 -2.32
C ALA A 142 4.88 2.40 -1.60
N THR A 143 4.98 1.19 -1.06
CA THR A 143 3.91 0.52 -0.29
C THR A 143 3.60 1.29 0.99
N ASN A 144 4.61 1.76 1.73
CA ASN A 144 4.41 2.57 2.93
C ASN A 144 3.78 3.93 2.60
N TRP A 145 4.26 4.58 1.54
CA TRP A 145 3.66 5.82 1.05
C TRP A 145 2.20 5.61 0.66
N LEU A 146 1.90 4.59 -0.15
CA LEU A 146 0.54 4.28 -0.59
C LEU A 146 -0.37 3.94 0.60
N ARG A 147 0.10 3.13 1.56
CA ARG A 147 -0.63 2.81 2.78
C ARG A 147 -0.96 4.07 3.58
N ARG A 148 0.00 4.99 3.73
CA ARG A 148 -0.22 6.26 4.44
C ARG A 148 -1.21 7.15 3.70
N THR A 149 -1.11 7.24 2.39
CA THR A 149 -2.05 8.00 1.56
C THR A 149 -3.46 7.43 1.68
N LEU A 150 -3.62 6.10 1.55
CA LEU A 150 -4.88 5.39 1.81
C LEU A 150 -5.45 5.73 3.18
N GLN A 151 -4.63 5.63 4.23
CA GLN A 151 -5.06 5.93 5.59
C GLN A 151 -5.59 7.35 5.75
N LEU A 152 -4.90 8.34 5.19
CA LEU A 152 -5.32 9.74 5.26
C LEU A 152 -6.60 9.97 4.45
N SER A 153 -6.65 9.47 3.22
CA SER A 153 -7.80 9.65 2.33
C SER A 153 -9.07 8.98 2.86
N TYR A 154 -8.97 7.76 3.40
CA TYR A 154 -10.11 7.08 4.02
C TYR A 154 -10.53 7.73 5.35
N ALA A 155 -9.59 8.21 6.15
CA ALA A 155 -9.90 8.94 7.38
C ALA A 155 -10.63 10.27 7.10
N GLU A 156 -10.27 10.96 6.02
CA GLU A 156 -10.91 12.21 5.60
C GLU A 156 -12.31 11.97 5.02
N ALA A 157 -12.48 10.90 4.24
CA ALA A 157 -13.75 10.59 3.57
C ALA A 157 -14.75 9.82 4.45
N SER A 158 -14.30 9.22 5.56
CA SER A 158 -15.14 8.38 6.40
C SER A 158 -16.20 9.16 7.15
N VAL A 159 -17.41 8.61 7.20
CA VAL A 159 -18.48 9.11 8.08
C VAL A 159 -18.38 8.54 9.48
N ASP A 160 -17.73 7.38 9.62
CA ASP A 160 -17.44 6.75 10.91
C ASP A 160 -16.21 5.85 10.78
N SER A 161 -15.58 5.55 11.91
CA SER A 161 -14.47 4.60 11.97
C SER A 161 -14.38 3.91 13.32
N THR A 162 -13.94 2.67 13.30
CA THR A 162 -13.70 1.87 14.50
C THR A 162 -12.36 1.16 14.41
N LYS A 163 -11.92 0.58 15.53
CA LYS A 163 -10.72 -0.26 15.59
C LYS A 163 -11.15 -1.66 15.96
N SER A 164 -10.67 -2.66 15.22
CA SER A 164 -10.94 -4.05 15.57
C SER A 164 -10.26 -4.42 16.89
N ASP A 165 -10.89 -5.31 17.64
CA ASP A 165 -10.42 -5.77 18.94
C ASP A 165 -9.34 -6.85 18.83
N ILE A 166 -9.06 -7.54 19.94
CA ILE A 166 -8.06 -8.61 20.00
C ILE A 166 -8.44 -9.81 19.14
N ASP A 167 -9.74 -10.07 18.98
CA ASP A 167 -10.28 -11.14 18.15
C ASP A 167 -10.40 -10.73 16.68
N ALA A 168 -10.02 -9.49 16.35
CA ALA A 168 -10.20 -8.81 15.07
C ALA A 168 -11.66 -8.53 14.71
N HIS A 169 -12.54 -8.54 15.71
CA HIS A 169 -13.93 -8.16 15.58
C HIS A 169 -14.07 -6.63 15.59
N TYR A 170 -14.99 -6.10 14.78
CA TYR A 170 -15.28 -4.67 14.71
C TYR A 170 -16.78 -4.42 14.75
N VAL A 171 -17.17 -3.27 15.31
CA VAL A 171 -18.56 -2.80 15.38
C VAL A 171 -18.63 -1.32 15.06
N LEU A 172 -19.56 -0.96 14.17
CA LEU A 172 -19.98 0.40 13.85
C LEU A 172 -21.47 0.51 14.18
N SER A 173 -21.81 1.38 15.13
CA SER A 173 -23.18 1.56 15.61
C SER A 173 -23.76 2.88 15.13
N ASP A 174 -25.08 2.99 15.17
CA ASP A 174 -25.79 4.22 14.82
C ASP A 174 -25.52 4.72 13.39
N VAL A 175 -25.26 3.77 12.48
CA VAL A 175 -24.94 4.08 11.08
C VAL A 175 -26.21 4.48 10.34
N PRO A 176 -26.26 5.66 9.69
CA PRO A 176 -27.41 6.04 8.88
C PRO A 176 -27.64 5.05 7.73
N ARG A 177 -28.88 4.96 7.25
CA ARG A 177 -29.18 4.13 6.08
C ARG A 177 -28.51 4.69 4.83
N GLY A 178 -28.08 3.77 3.96
CA GLY A 178 -27.52 4.10 2.67
C GLY A 178 -26.48 3.09 2.21
N SER A 179 -25.85 3.41 1.08
CA SER A 179 -24.78 2.61 0.50
C SER A 179 -23.41 3.16 0.90
N TYR A 180 -22.57 2.26 1.40
CA TYR A 180 -21.25 2.54 1.91
C TYR A 180 -20.23 1.52 1.39
N ALA A 181 -18.96 1.84 1.57
CA ALA A 181 -17.86 0.91 1.51
C ALA A 181 -17.22 0.83 2.90
N LEU A 182 -16.94 -0.39 3.33
CA LEU A 182 -16.02 -0.65 4.43
C LEU A 182 -14.62 -0.74 3.87
N PHE A 183 -13.67 -0.13 4.57
CA PHE A 183 -12.26 -0.26 4.27
C PHE A 183 -11.47 -0.50 5.55
N ALA A 184 -10.75 -1.62 5.63
CA ALA A 184 -9.92 -1.92 6.78
C ALA A 184 -8.43 -1.78 6.45
N LEU A 185 -7.68 -1.07 7.29
CA LEU A 185 -6.24 -0.99 7.24
C LEU A 185 -5.62 -1.77 8.40
N PRO A 186 -4.70 -2.72 8.13
CA PRO A 186 -4.08 -3.49 9.18
C PRO A 186 -3.17 -2.59 10.03
N ALA A 187 -3.20 -2.75 11.36
CA ALA A 187 -2.36 -1.98 12.28
C ALA A 187 -0.87 -2.24 12.07
N THR A 188 -0.54 -3.48 11.73
CA THR A 188 0.81 -3.92 11.40
C THR A 188 0.85 -4.46 9.99
N ARG A 189 2.03 -4.51 9.40
CA ARG A 189 2.20 -5.12 8.08
C ARG A 189 1.78 -6.59 8.13
N ILE A 190 0.90 -6.97 7.20
CA ILE A 190 0.56 -8.36 6.93
C ILE A 190 1.09 -8.69 5.54
N THR A 191 1.86 -9.77 5.46
CA THR A 191 2.39 -10.30 4.21
C THR A 191 1.83 -11.71 4.02
N THR A 192 1.33 -12.01 2.83
CA THR A 192 0.79 -13.33 2.44
C THR A 192 1.33 -13.66 1.06
N ASP A 193 1.79 -14.89 0.85
CA ASP A 193 2.30 -15.35 -0.45
C ASP A 193 3.42 -14.46 -1.03
N GLY A 194 4.24 -13.86 -0.16
CA GLY A 194 5.33 -12.97 -0.56
C GLY A 194 4.91 -11.52 -0.86
N GLU A 195 3.63 -11.18 -0.74
CA GLU A 195 3.08 -9.86 -1.06
C GLU A 195 2.47 -9.16 0.14
N ASP A 196 2.54 -7.83 0.16
CA ASP A 196 1.96 -7.02 1.22
C ASP A 196 0.47 -6.77 0.98
N ILE A 197 -0.31 -7.01 2.03
CA ILE A 197 -1.70 -6.59 2.10
C ILE A 197 -1.74 -5.10 2.45
N LEU A 198 -2.46 -4.35 1.63
CA LEU A 198 -2.71 -2.93 1.83
C LEU A 198 -3.91 -2.71 2.74
N GLY A 199 -4.95 -3.53 2.59
CA GLY A 199 -6.17 -3.47 3.39
C GLY A 199 -7.22 -4.47 2.93
N TRP A 200 -8.46 -4.24 3.35
CA TRP A 200 -9.65 -4.95 2.88
C TRP A 200 -10.70 -3.94 2.46
N ARG A 201 -11.55 -4.30 1.51
CA ARG A 201 -12.71 -3.50 1.10
C ARG A 201 -13.92 -4.37 0.81
N ALA A 202 -15.07 -3.96 1.30
CA ALA A 202 -16.36 -4.54 0.94
C ALA A 202 -17.42 -3.45 0.78
N SER A 203 -18.34 -3.63 -0.17
CA SER A 203 -19.53 -2.79 -0.27
C SER A 203 -20.57 -3.23 0.76
N VAL A 204 -21.22 -2.26 1.39
CA VAL A 204 -22.22 -2.50 2.43
C VAL A 204 -23.40 -1.53 2.26
N GLU A 205 -24.59 -2.08 2.19
CA GLU A 205 -25.86 -1.36 2.25
C GLU A 205 -26.44 -1.49 3.66
N VAL A 206 -26.65 -0.34 4.29
CA VAL A 206 -27.14 -0.23 5.67
C VAL A 206 -28.64 0.04 5.64
N SER A 207 -29.38 -0.85 6.28
CA SER A 207 -30.83 -0.75 6.46
C SER A 207 -31.16 -0.75 7.96
N ASP A 208 -32.35 -1.23 8.31
CA ASP A 208 -32.95 -1.21 9.65
C ASP A 208 -32.36 -2.25 10.62
N ARG A 209 -31.47 -3.13 10.14
CA ARG A 209 -31.02 -4.33 10.85
C ARG A 209 -29.51 -4.33 11.08
N ILE A 210 -29.08 -5.14 12.04
CA ILE A 210 -27.68 -5.52 12.19
C ILE A 210 -27.26 -6.23 10.90
N ARG A 211 -26.16 -5.76 10.30
CA ARG A 211 -25.55 -6.38 9.14
C ARG A 211 -24.19 -6.94 9.54
N GLN A 212 -24.08 -8.26 9.42
CA GLN A 212 -22.78 -8.92 9.54
C GLN A 212 -22.06 -8.84 8.19
N GLN A 213 -20.87 -8.24 8.18
CA GLN A 213 -20.05 -8.11 6.97
C GLN A 213 -18.59 -8.50 7.31
N GLN A 214 -18.18 -9.66 6.82
CA GLN A 214 -16.82 -10.14 7.00
C GLN A 214 -15.87 -9.42 6.02
N LEU A 215 -14.64 -9.15 6.47
CA LEU A 215 -13.55 -8.61 5.67
C LEU A 215 -12.44 -9.67 5.60
N ASP A 216 -12.60 -10.58 4.65
CA ASP A 216 -11.80 -11.80 4.49
C ASP A 216 -10.96 -11.79 3.20
N ASN A 217 -10.60 -12.99 2.70
CA ASN A 217 -9.80 -13.14 1.50
C ASN A 217 -10.43 -12.52 0.24
N ASP A 218 -11.75 -12.50 0.14
CA ASP A 218 -12.46 -11.99 -1.03
C ASP A 218 -12.54 -10.46 -1.00
N ALA A 219 -12.47 -9.89 0.20
CA ALA A 219 -12.35 -8.45 0.43
C ALA A 219 -10.90 -7.95 0.38
N LYS A 220 -9.88 -8.81 0.26
CA LYS A 220 -8.48 -8.42 0.44
C LYS A 220 -7.97 -7.54 -0.71
N LEU A 221 -7.16 -6.55 -0.36
CA LEU A 221 -6.48 -5.66 -1.30
C LEU A 221 -4.98 -5.85 -1.18
N MET A 222 -4.38 -6.42 -2.23
CA MET A 222 -2.94 -6.61 -2.34
C MET A 222 -2.34 -5.53 -3.23
N PHE A 223 -1.11 -5.10 -2.94
CA PHE A 223 -0.42 -4.08 -3.74
C PHE A 223 -0.30 -4.51 -5.21
N THR A 224 0.04 -5.77 -5.46
CA THR A 224 0.16 -6.30 -6.83
C THR A 224 -1.19 -6.35 -7.52
N VAL A 225 -2.26 -6.76 -6.84
CA VAL A 225 -3.62 -6.75 -7.40
C VAL A 225 -4.10 -5.33 -7.72
N MET A 226 -3.86 -4.36 -6.83
CA MET A 226 -4.27 -2.97 -7.03
C MET A 226 -3.48 -2.27 -8.15
N CYS A 227 -2.19 -2.55 -8.29
CA CYS A 227 -1.33 -1.80 -9.20
C CYS A 227 -0.91 -2.56 -10.47
N HIS A 228 -1.20 -3.86 -10.60
CA HIS A 228 -0.76 -4.69 -11.74
C HIS A 228 -1.89 -5.07 -12.71
N ASP A 229 -3.14 -5.24 -12.26
CA ASP A 229 -4.19 -5.84 -13.10
C ASP A 229 -5.20 -4.79 -13.65
N ARG A 230 -4.88 -4.22 -14.82
CA ARG A 230 -5.83 -3.40 -15.60
C ARG A 230 -6.81 -4.23 -16.44
N GLY A 231 -6.80 -5.56 -16.33
CA GLY A 231 -7.48 -6.45 -17.28
C GLY A 231 -8.54 -7.38 -16.70
N LYS A 232 -8.56 -7.58 -15.38
CA LYS A 232 -9.61 -8.37 -14.72
C LYS A 232 -10.44 -7.44 -13.87
N THR A 233 -11.64 -7.12 -14.35
CA THR A 233 -12.75 -6.73 -13.47
C THR A 233 -12.72 -7.68 -12.27
N LEU A 234 -12.50 -7.14 -11.07
CA LEU A 234 -12.80 -7.86 -9.84
C LEU A 234 -14.23 -8.39 -10.00
N PRO A 235 -14.49 -9.67 -9.70
CA PRO A 235 -15.85 -10.18 -9.72
C PRO A 235 -16.66 -9.28 -8.79
N VAL A 236 -17.66 -8.61 -9.36
CA VAL A 236 -18.71 -7.98 -8.56
C VAL A 236 -19.32 -9.15 -7.79
N PRO A 237 -19.34 -9.14 -6.45
CA PRO A 237 -20.06 -10.16 -5.71
C PRO A 237 -21.52 -10.07 -6.17
N GLU A 238 -22.00 -11.11 -6.84
CA GLU A 238 -23.43 -11.26 -7.12
C GLU A 238 -24.13 -11.29 -5.76
N SER A 239 -25.02 -10.33 -5.55
CA SER A 239 -25.92 -10.32 -4.42
C SER A 239 -26.95 -11.44 -4.63
N ASP A 240 -26.83 -12.52 -3.87
CA ASP A 240 -27.92 -13.47 -3.63
C ASP A 240 -29.01 -12.85 -2.74
#